data_AF-A6QAE0-F1
#
_entry.id   AF-A6QAE0-F1
#
_cell.length_a   1.000
_cell.length_b   1.000
_cell.length_c   1.000
_cell.angle_alpha   90.00
_cell.angle_beta   90.00
_cell.angle_gamma   90.00
#
_symmetry.space_group_name_H-M   'P 1'
#
loop_
_entity.id
_entity.type
_entity.pdbx_description
1 polymer ?
#
loop_
_entity_poly.entity_id
_entity_poly.type
_entity_poly.pdbx_seq_one_letter_code
_entity_poly.pdbx_strand_id
1 'polypeptide(L)'
;MELLKKGSTLEAQEQIMSLREGALELQEENQELKSKVRELEEKLQKNADWSIEKNRYTLVSPWGGPAQAYALKQSDSNGEEPHLLCSNCFNNSKKAILNPAKKDRWVIMVCPICNSSIDTGYREVGATSYAEEYIKSS
;
A
#
# COMPACT_ATOMS: atom_id res chain seq x y z
N MET A 1 56.69 43.38 5.00
CA MET A 1 56.20 42.43 3.96
C MET A 1 55.67 41.13 4.53
N GLU A 2 56.32 40.51 5.52
CA GLU A 2 55.88 39.18 6.04
C GLU A 2 54.53 39.18 6.77
N LEU A 3 54.17 40.25 7.50
CA LEU A 3 52.88 40.35 8.21
C LEU A 3 51.68 40.45 7.24
N LEU A 4 51.86 41.11 6.09
CA LEU A 4 50.84 41.22 5.04
C LEU A 4 50.58 39.87 4.36
N LYS A 5 51.65 39.07 4.12
CA LYS A 5 51.51 37.69 3.61
C LYS A 5 50.80 36.77 4.61
N LYS A 6 51.08 36.93 5.91
CA LYS A 6 50.39 36.15 6.96
C LYS A 6 48.91 36.52 7.08
N GLY A 7 48.57 37.81 6.96
CA GLY A 7 47.18 38.28 6.92
C GLY A 7 46.41 37.71 5.72
N SER A 8 46.98 37.77 4.51
CA SER A 8 46.32 37.23 3.31
C SER A 8 46.14 35.71 3.35
N THR A 9 47.04 34.98 3.99
CA THR A 9 46.88 33.52 4.18
C THR A 9 45.79 33.17 5.19
N LEU A 10 45.55 34.01 6.19
CA LEU A 10 44.49 33.79 7.17
C LEU A 10 43.10 34.03 6.56
N GLU A 11 42.92 35.14 5.85
CA GLU A 11 41.68 35.43 5.12
C GLU A 11 41.34 34.34 4.09
N ALA A 12 42.35 33.83 3.38
CA ALA A 12 42.16 32.72 2.45
C ALA A 12 41.75 31.42 3.17
N GLN A 13 42.29 31.14 4.36
CA GLN A 13 41.90 29.97 5.16
C GLN A 13 40.47 30.08 5.69
N GLU A 14 40.06 31.26 6.16
CA GLU A 14 38.70 31.53 6.61
C GLU A 14 37.68 31.36 5.48
N GLN A 15 37.98 31.87 4.28
CA GLN A 15 37.14 31.65 3.09
C GLN A 15 37.06 30.18 2.70
N ILE A 16 38.17 29.43 2.76
CA ILE A 16 38.19 27.99 2.47
C ILE A 16 37.34 27.23 3.49
N MET A 17 37.38 27.61 4.77
CA MET A 17 36.56 26.98 5.81
C MET A 17 35.07 27.24 5.55
N SER A 18 34.68 28.49 5.29
CA SER A 18 33.30 28.84 4.96
C SER A 18 32.79 28.11 3.71
N LEU A 19 33.61 27.98 2.68
CA LEU A 19 33.26 27.22 1.48
C LEU A 19 33.09 25.72 1.77
N ARG A 20 33.93 25.15 2.65
CA ARG A 20 33.82 23.74 3.06
C ARG A 20 32.56 23.50 3.88
N GLU A 21 32.23 24.40 4.79
CA GLU A 21 30.99 24.36 5.57
C GLU A 21 29.77 24.39 4.64
N GLY A 22 29.71 25.36 3.72
CA GLY A 22 28.62 25.43 2.74
C GLY A 22 28.56 24.21 1.80
N ALA A 23 29.72 23.65 1.40
CA ALA A 23 29.75 22.44 0.60
C ALA A 23 29.26 21.19 1.36
N LEU A 24 29.54 21.10 2.67
CA LEU A 24 29.04 20.04 3.53
C LEU A 24 27.53 20.16 3.73
N GLU A 25 27.02 21.36 4.02
CA GLU A 25 25.58 21.62 4.14
C GLU A 25 24.83 21.23 2.87
N LEU A 26 25.32 21.67 1.71
CA LEU A 26 24.74 21.30 0.41
C LEU A 26 24.82 19.79 0.14
N GLN A 27 25.88 19.12 0.61
CA GLN A 27 26.02 17.68 0.46
C GLN A 27 24.99 16.94 1.34
N GLU A 28 24.79 17.38 2.58
CA GLU A 28 23.80 16.82 3.50
C GLU A 28 22.37 17.01 2.95
N GLU A 29 22.03 18.22 2.50
CA GLU A 29 20.73 18.51 1.89
C GLU A 29 20.50 17.65 0.64
N ASN A 30 21.51 17.50 -0.22
CA ASN A 30 21.42 16.68 -1.42
C ASN A 30 21.21 15.19 -1.08
N GLN A 31 21.85 14.68 -0.02
CA GLN A 31 21.63 13.31 0.45
C GLN A 31 20.21 13.11 1.00
N GLU A 32 19.69 14.09 1.76
CA GLU A 32 18.31 14.04 2.26
C GLU A 32 17.30 14.08 1.10
N LEU A 33 17.50 14.99 0.14
CA LEU A 33 16.65 15.11 -1.05
C LEU A 33 16.66 13.83 -1.89
N LYS A 34 17.84 13.23 -2.14
CA LYS A 34 17.94 11.95 -2.85
C LYS A 34 17.19 10.82 -2.13
N SER A 35 17.26 10.80 -0.80
CA SER A 35 16.54 9.81 0.00
C SER A 35 15.03 9.99 -0.12
N LYS A 36 14.54 11.23 -0.07
CA LYS A 36 13.11 11.56 -0.28
C LYS A 36 12.64 11.21 -1.69
N VAL A 37 13.43 11.51 -2.72
CA VAL A 37 13.10 11.16 -4.11
C VAL A 37 12.92 9.65 -4.24
N ARG A 38 13.87 8.86 -3.72
CA ARG A 38 13.77 7.40 -3.75
C ARG A 38 12.51 6.90 -3.02
N GLU A 39 12.22 7.42 -1.83
CA GLU A 39 11.03 7.03 -1.07
C GLU A 39 9.72 7.34 -1.83
N LEU A 40 9.67 8.51 -2.48
CA LEU A 40 8.51 8.92 -3.27
C LEU A 40 8.36 8.07 -4.54
N GLU A 41 9.45 7.77 -5.23
CA GLU A 41 9.46 6.85 -6.38
C GLU A 41 8.96 5.45 -5.99
N GLU A 42 9.41 4.91 -4.86
CA GLU A 42 8.92 3.63 -4.33
C GLU A 42 7.43 3.67 -4.00
N LYS A 43 6.92 4.78 -3.43
CA LYS A 43 5.49 4.99 -3.17
C LYS A 43 4.68 5.09 -4.46
N LEU A 44 5.19 5.79 -5.47
CA LEU A 44 4.54 5.91 -6.78
C LEU A 44 4.44 4.54 -7.47
N GLN A 45 5.52 3.76 -7.46
CA GLN A 45 5.50 2.42 -8.04
C GLN A 45 4.48 1.51 -7.35
N LYS A 46 4.46 1.49 -6.00
CA LYS A 46 3.47 0.72 -5.23
C LYS A 46 2.03 1.11 -5.56
N ASN A 47 1.76 2.40 -5.76
CA ASN A 47 0.43 2.87 -6.15
C ASN A 47 0.06 2.46 -7.58
N ALA A 48 1.02 2.51 -8.51
CA ALA A 48 0.80 2.05 -9.89
C ALA A 48 0.48 0.55 -9.93
N ASP A 49 1.27 -0.27 -9.24
CA ASP A 49 1.06 -1.72 -9.13
C ASP A 49 -0.31 -2.02 -8.50
N TRP A 50 -0.67 -1.29 -7.44
CA TRP A 50 -1.98 -1.43 -6.81
C TRP A 50 -3.13 -1.09 -7.74
N SER A 51 -3.00 -0.05 -8.57
CA SER A 51 -4.05 0.33 -9.52
C SER A 51 -4.30 -0.77 -10.56
N ILE A 52 -3.26 -1.50 -10.97
CA ILE A 52 -3.40 -2.65 -11.88
C ILE A 52 -4.09 -3.79 -11.15
N GLU A 53 -3.64 -4.12 -9.94
CA GLU A 53 -4.21 -5.19 -9.12
C GLU A 53 -5.70 -4.95 -8.84
N LYS A 54 -6.08 -3.70 -8.55
CA LYS A 54 -7.46 -3.31 -8.25
C LYS A 54 -8.42 -3.68 -9.38
N ASN A 55 -7.99 -3.63 -10.64
CA ASN A 55 -8.82 -3.92 -11.79
C ASN A 55 -9.22 -5.40 -11.89
N ARG A 56 -8.51 -6.29 -11.19
CA ARG A 56 -8.80 -7.73 -11.16
C ARG A 56 -9.98 -8.11 -10.27
N TYR A 57 -10.47 -7.16 -9.48
CA TYR A 57 -11.51 -7.42 -8.49
C TYR A 57 -12.74 -6.54 -8.71
N THR A 58 -13.89 -7.02 -8.25
CA THR A 58 -15.16 -6.28 -8.27
C THR A 58 -15.83 -6.36 -6.90
N LEU A 59 -16.40 -5.25 -6.44
CA LEU A 59 -17.21 -5.23 -5.22
C LEU A 59 -18.53 -5.98 -5.48
N VAL A 60 -18.81 -6.99 -4.66
CA VAL A 60 -19.99 -7.83 -4.77
C VAL A 60 -20.70 -7.95 -3.40
N SER A 61 -21.93 -8.44 -3.40
CA SER A 61 -22.68 -8.83 -2.20
C SER A 61 -22.92 -10.34 -2.19
N PRO A 62 -21.92 -11.17 -1.79
CA PRO A 62 -21.95 -12.63 -1.96
C PRO A 62 -23.11 -13.35 -1.25
N TRP A 63 -23.70 -12.68 -0.26
CA TRP A 63 -24.66 -13.24 0.68
C TRP A 63 -26.05 -12.61 0.55
N GLY A 64 -26.33 -11.89 -0.55
CA GLY A 64 -27.66 -11.31 -0.82
C GLY A 64 -28.11 -10.19 0.15
N GLY A 65 -27.27 -9.79 1.10
CA GLY A 65 -27.49 -8.69 2.04
C GLY A 65 -26.60 -7.47 1.77
N PRO A 66 -26.56 -6.49 2.70
CA PRO A 66 -25.69 -5.30 2.58
C PRO A 66 -24.20 -5.60 2.78
N ALA A 67 -23.87 -6.84 3.17
CA ALA A 67 -22.51 -7.31 3.36
C ALA A 67 -21.77 -7.38 2.02
N GLN A 68 -20.73 -6.56 1.87
CA GLN A 68 -19.95 -6.45 0.64
C GLN A 68 -18.50 -6.91 0.83
N ALA A 69 -17.97 -7.59 -0.19
CA ALA A 69 -16.57 -8.00 -0.30
C ALA A 69 -16.09 -7.85 -1.74
N TYR A 70 -14.78 -7.78 -1.95
CA TYR A 70 -14.22 -7.76 -3.31
C TYR A 70 -13.96 -9.21 -3.78
N ALA A 71 -14.60 -9.62 -4.85
CA ALA A 71 -14.39 -10.93 -5.47
C ALA A 71 -13.42 -10.80 -6.66
N LEU A 72 -12.58 -11.82 -6.86
CA LEU A 72 -11.72 -11.95 -8.03
C LEU A 72 -12.57 -12.15 -9.29
N LYS A 73 -12.27 -11.42 -10.36
CA LYS A 73 -12.88 -11.61 -11.68
C LYS A 73 -12.33 -12.88 -12.34
N GLN A 74 -13.19 -13.65 -12.98
CA GLN A 74 -12.76 -14.86 -13.68
C GLN A 74 -11.78 -14.53 -14.82
N SER A 75 -12.05 -13.45 -15.57
CA SER A 75 -11.21 -12.98 -16.68
C SER A 75 -9.79 -12.63 -16.29
N ASP A 76 -9.60 -12.18 -15.04
CA ASP A 76 -8.33 -11.68 -14.51
C ASP A 76 -7.76 -12.60 -13.42
N SER A 77 -8.26 -13.83 -13.36
CA SER A 77 -7.89 -14.81 -12.34
C SER A 77 -6.45 -15.29 -12.49
N ASN A 78 -5.94 -15.38 -13.73
CA ASN A 78 -4.61 -15.90 -14.02
C ASN A 78 -4.32 -17.27 -13.36
N GLY A 79 -5.36 -18.11 -13.22
CA GLY A 79 -5.28 -19.42 -12.57
C GLY A 79 -5.42 -19.40 -11.04
N GLU A 80 -5.68 -18.25 -10.43
CA GLU A 80 -6.03 -18.16 -9.01
C GLU A 80 -7.46 -18.67 -8.75
N GLU A 81 -7.62 -19.43 -7.67
CA GLU A 81 -8.92 -19.86 -7.18
C GLU A 81 -9.79 -18.66 -6.76
N PRO A 82 -11.11 -18.75 -6.90
CA PRO A 82 -12.00 -17.67 -6.49
C PRO A 82 -11.88 -17.39 -5.00
N HIS A 83 -11.77 -16.12 -4.63
CA HIS A 83 -11.64 -15.70 -3.24
C HIS A 83 -12.25 -14.31 -3.01
N LEU A 84 -12.55 -14.03 -1.74
CA LEU A 84 -13.11 -12.77 -1.29
C LEU A 84 -12.09 -11.98 -0.48
N LEU A 85 -11.89 -10.72 -0.84
CA LEU A 85 -11.04 -9.77 -0.13
C LEU A 85 -11.86 -8.85 0.77
N CYS A 86 -11.26 -8.49 1.90
CA CYS A 86 -11.79 -7.51 2.83
C CYS A 86 -11.88 -6.12 2.16
N SER A 87 -13.09 -5.55 2.14
CA SER A 87 -13.36 -4.21 1.59
C SER A 87 -12.52 -3.11 2.25
N ASN A 88 -12.30 -3.17 3.56
CA ASN A 88 -11.48 -2.19 4.27
C ASN A 88 -10.00 -2.28 3.86
N CYS A 89 -9.40 -3.48 3.87
CA CYS A 89 -8.00 -3.64 3.46
C CYS A 89 -7.79 -3.29 2.00
N PHE A 90 -8.72 -3.69 1.13
CA PHE A 90 -8.64 -3.40 -0.30
C PHE A 90 -8.66 -1.89 -0.57
N ASN A 91 -9.52 -1.14 0.11
CA ASN A 91 -9.54 0.32 0.00
C ASN A 91 -8.25 1.00 0.54
N ASN A 92 -7.48 0.29 1.37
CA ASN A 92 -6.19 0.72 1.90
C ASN A 92 -4.99 0.09 1.15
N SER A 93 -5.18 -0.29 -0.10
CA SER A 93 -4.15 -0.88 -0.97
C SER A 93 -3.51 -2.16 -0.44
N LYS A 94 -4.31 -3.01 0.23
CA LYS A 94 -3.86 -4.30 0.79
C LYS A 94 -4.79 -5.44 0.39
N LYS A 95 -4.21 -6.53 -0.12
CA LYS A 95 -4.94 -7.80 -0.31
C LYS A 95 -5.04 -8.55 1.01
N ALA A 96 -6.26 -8.73 1.50
CA ALA A 96 -6.54 -9.53 2.68
C ALA A 96 -7.69 -10.47 2.37
N ILE A 97 -7.38 -11.75 2.19
CA ILE A 97 -8.38 -12.80 1.94
C ILE A 97 -9.18 -13.00 3.23
N LEU A 98 -10.50 -12.97 3.10
CA LEU A 98 -11.42 -13.20 4.19
C LEU A 98 -11.48 -14.70 4.52
N ASN A 99 -11.38 -15.02 5.81
CA ASN A 99 -11.47 -16.39 6.29
C ASN A 99 -12.79 -16.64 7.02
N PRO A 100 -13.44 -17.79 6.82
CA PRO A 100 -14.64 -18.13 7.57
C PRO A 100 -14.30 -18.41 9.04
N ALA A 101 -15.15 -17.91 9.94
CA ALA A 101 -15.16 -18.22 11.35
C ALA A 101 -16.60 -18.42 11.84
N LYS A 102 -16.76 -18.97 13.04
CA LYS A 102 -18.09 -19.15 13.66
C LYS A 102 -18.30 -18.11 14.76
N LYS A 103 -19.48 -17.49 14.74
CA LYS A 103 -19.99 -16.64 15.82
C LYS A 103 -21.37 -17.15 16.22
N ASP A 104 -21.44 -17.77 17.39
CA ASP A 104 -22.59 -18.53 17.86
C ASP A 104 -23.03 -19.61 16.84
N ARG A 105 -24.18 -19.42 16.19
CA ARG A 105 -24.76 -20.34 15.19
C ARG A 105 -24.59 -19.86 13.74
N TRP A 106 -23.89 -18.74 13.54
CA TRP A 106 -23.75 -18.09 12.24
C TRP A 106 -22.29 -18.13 11.78
N VAL A 107 -22.09 -18.19 10.46
CA VAL A 107 -20.78 -18.00 9.87
C VAL A 107 -20.52 -16.52 9.68
N ILE A 108 -19.33 -16.09 10.04
CA ILE A 108 -18.81 -14.74 9.77
C ILE A 108 -17.55 -14.86 8.94
N MET A 109 -17.27 -13.84 8.14
CA MET A 109 -16.01 -13.71 7.44
C MET A 109 -15.11 -12.74 8.20
N VAL A 110 -13.88 -13.15 8.50
CA VAL A 110 -12.93 -12.37 9.29
C VAL A 110 -11.70 -12.05 8.47
N CYS A 111 -11.30 -10.78 8.48
CA CYS A 111 -10.06 -10.34 7.87
C CYS A 111 -8.88 -10.59 8.81
N PRO A 112 -7.82 -11.31 8.40
CA PRO A 112 -6.65 -11.58 9.24
C PRO A 112 -5.75 -10.36 9.47
N ILE A 113 -5.93 -9.28 8.68
CA ILE A 113 -5.07 -8.09 8.75
C ILE A 113 -5.68 -7.01 9.65
N CYS A 114 -6.94 -6.66 9.42
CA CYS A 114 -7.60 -5.56 10.16
C CYS A 114 -8.65 -6.04 11.17
N ASN A 115 -8.85 -7.35 11.32
CA ASN A 115 -9.84 -7.97 12.20
C ASN A 115 -11.29 -7.55 11.96
N SER A 116 -11.58 -6.91 10.81
CA SER A 116 -12.96 -6.63 10.41
C SER A 116 -13.72 -7.94 10.25
N SER A 117 -14.95 -7.99 10.76
CA SER A 117 -15.86 -9.12 10.56
C SER A 117 -17.05 -8.72 9.69
N ILE A 118 -17.50 -9.64 8.87
CA ILE A 118 -18.69 -9.51 8.02
C ILE A 118 -19.64 -10.64 8.38
N ASP A 119 -20.83 -10.29 8.87
CA ASP A 119 -21.88 -11.25 9.15
C ASP A 119 -22.48 -11.75 7.82
N THR A 120 -22.43 -13.05 7.58
CA THR A 120 -22.95 -13.63 6.33
C THR A 120 -24.47 -13.79 6.36
N GLY A 121 -25.07 -13.86 7.54
CA GLY A 121 -26.50 -14.18 7.70
C GLY A 121 -26.83 -15.66 7.45
N TYR A 122 -25.83 -16.51 7.19
CA TYR A 122 -25.99 -17.95 6.95
C TYR A 122 -25.36 -18.78 8.07
N ARG A 123 -25.90 -19.98 8.27
CA ARG A 123 -25.35 -20.96 9.23
C ARG A 123 -24.17 -21.75 8.67
N GLU A 124 -24.08 -21.81 7.34
CA GLU A 124 -23.02 -22.44 6.57
C GLU A 124 -22.80 -21.60 5.31
N VAL A 125 -21.56 -21.53 4.84
CA VAL A 125 -21.20 -20.87 3.59
C VAL A 125 -20.59 -21.88 2.65
N GLY A 126 -20.98 -21.82 1.37
CA GLY A 126 -20.40 -22.64 0.32
C GLY A 126 -19.01 -22.18 -0.09
N ALA A 127 -18.47 -22.81 -1.14
CA ALA A 127 -17.25 -22.36 -1.78
C ALA A 127 -17.41 -20.92 -2.32
N THR A 128 -16.30 -20.20 -2.38
CA THR A 128 -16.23 -18.90 -3.03
C THR A 128 -16.33 -19.04 -4.55
N SER A 129 -16.95 -18.06 -5.18
CA SER A 129 -17.14 -17.96 -6.63
C SER A 129 -16.43 -16.73 -7.19
N TYR A 130 -16.27 -16.68 -8.52
CA TYR A 130 -15.77 -15.47 -9.18
C TYR A 130 -16.82 -14.35 -9.15
N ALA A 131 -16.37 -13.11 -9.33
CA ALA A 131 -17.21 -11.93 -9.26
C ALA A 131 -18.45 -11.98 -10.17
N GLU A 132 -18.28 -12.51 -11.37
CA GLU A 132 -19.33 -12.62 -12.39
C GLU A 132 -20.50 -13.50 -11.95
N GLU A 133 -20.26 -14.50 -11.11
CA GLU A 133 -21.31 -15.39 -10.60
C GLU A 133 -22.18 -14.69 -9.56
N TYR A 134 -21.55 -13.93 -8.64
CA TYR A 134 -22.29 -13.16 -7.63
C TYR A 134 -23.18 -12.08 -8.24
N ILE A 135 -22.70 -11.40 -9.29
CA ILE A 135 -23.45 -10.34 -9.97
C ILE A 135 -24.65 -10.90 -10.73
N LYS A 136 -24.52 -12.08 -11.37
CA LYS A 136 -25.64 -12.73 -12.06
C LYS A 136 -26.76 -13.20 -11.13
N SER A 137 -26.42 -13.43 -9.86
CA SER A 137 -27.36 -13.91 -8.83
C SER A 137 -28.03 -12.80 -8.01
N SER A 138 -27.65 -11.54 -8.23
CA SER A 138 -28.20 -10.35 -7.56
C SER A 138 -29.34 -9.74 -8.36
#